data_AF-A0A1D3DW19-F1
#
_entry.id   AF-A0A1D3DW19-F1
#
_cell.length_a   1.000
_cell.length_b   1.000
_cell.length_c   1.000
_cell.angle_alpha   90.00
_cell.angle_beta   90.00
_cell.angle_gamma   90.00
#
_symmetry.space_group_name_H-M   'P 1'
#
loop_
_entity.id
_entity.type
_entity.pdbx_description
1 polymer ?
#
loop_
_entity_poly.entity_id
_entity_poly.type
_entity_poly.pdbx_seq_one_letter_code
_entity_poly.pdbx_strand_id
1 'polypeptide(L)'
;MGRTRKRSTLANRAIAATAALVLGGGGLLAANFYASAGEGWPGGQRDQQPEQQPFGNVALQASTIDCPEVADGLPQDMPGRARGEVDLELARIDNRVTDAYQRLAQSREQIARDPSFAENVILGPLRTERLASIQRIADAIDRVGRRPDGMEDLAPCSLRGEDGQQDRDGRNDGQDQGGQDDDQDGDQGQGGDQGQGNQGRGNGGQAGNGPVAGDFVDIRTVQPDVRRPRAQGDASTGSFVSECGRNENKKFNPDNVIVAPGVPNGAHHMHDYVGNQATDAFSDNRDLANGRTTCRNQGDRSTYYWPVLRVQNGQNDADVNEDGGGKDRNVGRILTPDEVTMNFVGSPVSKVTEMPRFLRIITGDAKAFTNGDANANASWSCTGFENRQLKDKYPVCPQGSKVVRTFNFQSCWDGRNIDSANHRTHVAFADDDGQCPDGFRAIPQLVQRIVYDVPPRAVFAVDSFPEQLHKPITDHGDFINVFDSRLMDRMVDCINTGRRCA
;
A
#
# COMPACT_ATOMS: atom_id res chain seq x y z
N MET A 1 29.79 0.30 66.19
CA MET A 1 31.08 0.71 65.58
C MET A 1 31.57 -0.40 64.66
N GLY A 2 32.34 -0.09 63.59
CA GLY A 2 33.10 -1.11 62.83
C GLY A 2 32.53 -1.57 61.48
N ARG A 3 32.64 -0.72 60.44
CA ARG A 3 32.68 -1.16 59.02
C ARG A 3 34.11 -1.62 58.68
N THR A 4 34.26 -2.58 57.76
CA THR A 4 35.14 -2.57 56.55
C THR A 4 35.03 -3.94 55.83
N ARG A 5 34.65 -4.06 54.55
CA ARG A 5 35.34 -3.68 53.29
C ARG A 5 36.72 -4.32 53.07
N LYS A 6 36.83 -5.15 52.03
CA LYS A 6 38.00 -5.19 51.13
C LYS A 6 37.56 -4.85 49.69
N ARG A 7 38.47 -4.23 48.94
CA ARG A 7 38.26 -3.67 47.59
C ARG A 7 38.91 -4.56 46.52
N SER A 8 38.28 -4.56 45.34
CA SER A 8 38.88 -4.42 44.00
C SER A 8 40.40 -4.32 43.88
N THR A 9 40.95 -4.99 42.86
CA THR A 9 42.00 -4.42 41.99
C THR A 9 41.50 -4.35 40.55
N LEU A 10 42.15 -3.51 39.75
CA LEU A 10 41.67 -2.95 38.49
C LEU A 10 42.72 -3.18 37.38
N ALA A 11 42.28 -3.07 36.13
CA ALA A 11 43.06 -2.75 34.94
C ALA A 11 44.02 -3.83 34.37
N ASN A 12 43.86 -4.12 33.08
CA ASN A 12 44.63 -3.35 32.11
C ASN A 12 43.84 -3.07 30.82
N ARG A 13 44.09 -1.88 30.26
CA ARG A 13 43.60 -1.44 28.94
C ARG A 13 44.63 -1.80 27.88
N ALA A 14 44.19 -2.04 26.66
CA ALA A 14 44.98 -1.77 25.47
C ALA A 14 44.09 -1.08 24.44
N ILE A 15 44.44 0.15 24.08
CA ILE A 15 43.83 0.90 22.98
C ILE A 15 44.73 0.69 21.77
N ALA A 16 44.16 0.30 20.64
CA ALA A 16 44.80 0.43 19.34
C ALA A 16 43.74 0.93 18.36
N ALA A 17 43.86 2.19 17.97
CA ALA A 17 43.08 2.80 16.91
C ALA A 17 44.03 3.42 15.91
N THR A 18 43.94 3.04 14.63
CA THR A 18 44.06 3.98 13.51
C THR A 18 43.73 3.34 12.15
N ALA A 19 43.30 4.22 11.25
CA ALA A 19 43.38 4.17 9.79
C ALA A 19 42.44 3.20 9.03
N ALA A 20 41.44 3.84 8.42
CA ALA A 20 40.54 3.33 7.41
C ALA A 20 41.24 2.79 6.15
N LEU A 21 40.56 1.87 5.47
CA LEU A 21 40.67 1.67 4.03
C LEU A 21 39.26 1.66 3.44
N VAL A 22 39.00 2.62 2.55
CA VAL A 22 37.80 2.69 1.70
C VAL A 22 37.95 1.70 0.54
N LEU A 23 36.85 1.05 0.17
CA LEU A 23 36.53 0.18 -0.99
C LEU A 23 35.65 -0.93 -0.40
N GLY A 24 34.36 -1.08 -0.69
CA GLY A 24 33.67 -0.88 -1.97
C GLY A 24 33.00 -2.21 -2.30
N GLY A 25 31.68 -2.31 -2.17
CA GLY A 25 30.94 -3.58 -2.30
C GLY A 25 29.60 -3.53 -1.59
N GLY A 26 28.57 -3.04 -2.28
CA GLY A 26 27.20 -3.00 -1.76
C GLY A 26 26.58 -4.40 -1.73
N GLY A 27 25.85 -4.68 -0.65
CA GLY A 27 25.03 -5.88 -0.50
C GLY A 27 23.64 -5.48 -0.02
N LEU A 28 22.82 -4.94 -0.92
CA LEU A 28 21.42 -4.64 -0.66
C LEU A 28 20.60 -5.92 -0.83
N LEU A 29 20.05 -6.42 0.27
CA LEU A 29 19.04 -7.47 0.29
C LEU A 29 17.68 -6.80 0.12
N ALA A 30 17.08 -6.89 -1.07
CA ALA A 30 15.74 -6.36 -1.31
C ALA A 30 14.71 -7.48 -1.20
N ALA A 31 13.90 -7.49 -0.14
CA ALA A 31 12.69 -8.30 -0.13
C ALA A 31 11.55 -7.55 -0.82
N ASN A 32 10.61 -8.29 -1.39
CA ASN A 32 9.48 -7.79 -2.15
C ASN A 32 8.21 -8.55 -1.75
N PHE A 33 7.10 -7.81 -1.73
CA PHE A 33 5.99 -8.09 -0.83
C PHE A 33 4.66 -7.84 -1.54
N TYR A 34 3.74 -8.81 -1.41
CA TYR A 34 2.42 -8.77 -2.01
C TYR A 34 1.37 -9.27 -1.01
N ALA A 35 0.22 -8.59 -1.00
CA ALA A 35 -0.94 -8.93 -0.19
C ALA A 35 -2.18 -8.26 -0.79
N SER A 36 -2.63 -8.75 -1.96
CA SER A 36 -3.81 -8.22 -2.65
C SER A 36 -4.52 -9.33 -3.42
N ALA A 37 -5.70 -9.72 -2.94
CA ALA A 37 -6.54 -10.80 -3.45
C ALA A 37 -7.74 -10.24 -4.26
N GLY A 38 -8.13 -10.87 -5.38
CA GLY A 38 -9.30 -10.50 -6.19
C GLY A 38 -9.84 -11.60 -7.13
N GLU A 39 -10.93 -12.27 -6.74
CA GLU A 39 -11.58 -13.32 -7.55
C GLU A 39 -12.44 -12.79 -8.72
N GLY A 40 -12.38 -13.50 -9.86
CA GLY A 40 -13.33 -13.35 -10.98
C GLY A 40 -13.59 -14.69 -11.68
N TRP A 41 -14.86 -15.10 -11.79
CA TRP A 41 -15.27 -16.41 -12.30
C TRP A 41 -15.61 -16.44 -13.82
N PRO A 42 -15.64 -17.63 -14.47
CA PRO A 42 -14.98 -17.79 -15.78
C PRO A 42 -15.90 -17.99 -16.99
N GLY A 43 -15.31 -17.91 -18.20
CA GLY A 43 -15.96 -18.38 -19.43
C GLY A 43 -15.04 -18.57 -20.65
N GLY A 44 -14.91 -19.81 -21.14
CA GLY A 44 -14.91 -20.07 -22.60
C GLY A 44 -13.60 -20.39 -23.36
N GLN A 45 -13.04 -21.59 -23.11
CA GLN A 45 -12.19 -22.44 -23.98
C GLN A 45 -11.86 -22.07 -25.47
N ARG A 46 -10.54 -22.19 -25.82
CA ARG A 46 -9.92 -22.74 -27.08
C ARG A 46 -10.12 -21.96 -28.40
N ASP A 47 -9.24 -21.96 -29.42
CA ASP A 47 -8.19 -22.91 -29.89
C ASP A 47 -6.90 -22.24 -30.47
N GLN A 48 -6.11 -22.91 -31.32
CA GLN A 48 -4.63 -22.77 -31.46
C GLN A 48 -4.07 -22.13 -32.78
N GLN A 49 -2.83 -21.56 -32.69
CA GLN A 49 -1.80 -21.31 -33.75
C GLN A 49 -2.02 -20.16 -34.80
N PRO A 50 -0.96 -19.63 -35.47
CA PRO A 50 0.33 -19.16 -34.92
C PRO A 50 0.88 -17.82 -35.51
N GLU A 51 1.80 -17.19 -34.76
CA GLU A 51 2.89 -16.25 -35.16
C GLU A 51 2.76 -15.22 -36.31
N GLN A 52 2.90 -13.93 -35.95
CA GLN A 52 3.96 -13.07 -36.51
C GLN A 52 4.28 -11.86 -35.60
N GLN A 53 5.58 -11.62 -35.39
CA GLN A 53 6.15 -10.64 -34.46
C GLN A 53 6.46 -9.29 -35.14
N PRO A 54 6.37 -8.18 -34.39
CA PRO A 54 7.38 -7.13 -34.45
C PRO A 54 7.93 -6.81 -33.06
N PHE A 55 9.06 -7.43 -32.70
CA PHE A 55 9.81 -7.08 -31.49
C PHE A 55 10.39 -5.67 -31.57
N GLY A 56 9.97 -4.78 -30.67
CA GLY A 56 10.55 -3.44 -30.52
C GLY A 56 10.54 -2.95 -29.06
N ASN A 57 11.73 -2.79 -28.48
CA ASN A 57 12.06 -1.91 -27.35
C ASN A 57 11.37 -2.08 -25.96
N VAL A 58 10.60 -3.14 -25.70
CA VAL A 58 9.91 -3.34 -24.41
C VAL A 58 10.85 -3.40 -23.18
N ALA A 59 12.04 -3.99 -23.31
CA ALA A 59 12.89 -4.29 -22.15
C ALA A 59 13.61 -3.12 -21.50
N LEU A 60 13.66 -1.95 -22.14
CA LEU A 60 14.27 -0.74 -21.57
C LEU A 60 13.34 0.00 -20.59
N GLN A 61 12.06 -0.40 -20.50
CA GLN A 61 11.05 0.24 -19.65
C GLN A 61 10.39 -0.70 -18.62
N ALA A 62 10.77 -1.98 -18.55
CA ALA A 62 10.24 -2.93 -17.57
C ALA A 62 10.72 -2.62 -16.14
N SER A 63 9.85 -2.06 -15.30
CA SER A 63 10.17 -1.63 -13.93
C SER A 63 9.80 -2.67 -12.86
N THR A 64 8.77 -3.49 -13.10
CA THR A 64 8.14 -4.33 -12.07
C THR A 64 7.84 -5.77 -12.54
N ILE A 65 7.76 -6.69 -11.57
CA ILE A 65 7.32 -8.07 -11.75
C ILE A 65 5.88 -8.19 -11.22
N ASP A 66 4.96 -8.51 -12.11
CA ASP A 66 3.55 -8.72 -11.79
C ASP A 66 3.25 -10.21 -11.71
N CYS A 67 2.73 -10.64 -10.55
CA CYS A 67 2.47 -12.05 -10.23
C CYS A 67 1.03 -12.21 -9.74
N PRO A 68 0.22 -13.13 -10.30
CA PRO A 68 -1.11 -13.43 -9.79
C PRO A 68 -1.05 -13.86 -8.32
N GLU A 69 -1.98 -13.37 -7.50
CA GLU A 69 -2.04 -13.70 -6.08
C GLU A 69 -2.40 -15.18 -5.89
N VAL A 70 -1.67 -15.87 -5.00
CA VAL A 70 -1.88 -17.30 -4.74
C VAL A 70 -3.01 -17.50 -3.71
N ALA A 71 -3.27 -16.49 -2.89
CA ALA A 71 -4.43 -16.48 -1.99
C ALA A 71 -5.78 -16.62 -2.73
N ASP A 72 -5.88 -16.14 -3.97
CA ASP A 72 -7.10 -16.24 -4.81
C ASP A 72 -7.42 -17.67 -5.25
N GLY A 73 -6.44 -18.56 -5.25
CA GLY A 73 -6.64 -19.99 -5.53
C GLY A 73 -7.05 -20.81 -4.29
N LEU A 74 -7.17 -20.19 -3.11
CA LEU A 74 -7.42 -20.88 -1.85
C LEU A 74 -8.93 -21.03 -1.56
N PRO A 75 -9.37 -22.17 -1.01
CA PRO A 75 -10.77 -22.36 -0.64
C PRO A 75 -11.14 -21.45 0.53
N GLN A 76 -12.26 -20.75 0.42
CA GLN A 76 -12.80 -19.85 1.46
C GLN A 76 -12.91 -20.57 2.82
N ASP A 77 -13.36 -21.83 2.84
CA ASP A 77 -13.42 -22.71 4.02
C ASP A 77 -12.09 -23.44 4.30
N MET A 78 -10.96 -22.72 4.40
CA MET A 78 -9.65 -23.37 4.57
C MET A 78 -9.56 -24.15 5.90
N PRO A 79 -9.28 -25.48 5.88
CA PRO A 79 -9.21 -26.29 7.08
C PRO A 79 -8.11 -25.83 8.04
N GLY A 80 -8.46 -25.59 9.31
CA GLY A 80 -7.54 -25.05 10.33
C GLY A 80 -6.25 -25.87 10.56
N ARG A 81 -6.21 -27.14 10.12
CA ARG A 81 -5.02 -27.99 10.18
C ARG A 81 -4.06 -27.89 8.97
N ALA A 82 -4.47 -27.24 7.88
CA ALA A 82 -3.58 -26.88 6.76
C ALA A 82 -3.00 -25.46 6.88
N ARG A 83 -3.74 -24.51 7.50
CA ARG A 83 -3.40 -23.07 7.54
C ARG A 83 -1.92 -22.80 7.78
N GLY A 84 -1.35 -23.31 8.88
CA GLY A 84 0.06 -23.05 9.22
C GLY A 84 1.10 -23.59 8.22
N GLU A 85 0.76 -24.56 7.37
CA GLU A 85 1.65 -25.01 6.28
C GLU A 85 1.42 -24.18 5.01
N VAL A 86 0.17 -23.81 4.71
CA VAL A 86 -0.17 -22.88 3.63
C VAL A 86 0.47 -21.51 3.87
N ASP A 87 0.37 -20.96 5.07
CA ASP A 87 1.00 -19.69 5.50
C ASP A 87 2.52 -19.70 5.28
N LEU A 88 3.19 -20.83 5.57
CA LEU A 88 4.63 -20.99 5.36
C LEU A 88 4.99 -21.01 3.87
N GLU A 89 4.18 -21.63 3.02
CA GLU A 89 4.45 -21.71 1.59
C GLU A 89 4.07 -20.43 0.83
N LEU A 90 3.05 -19.69 1.29
CA LEU A 90 2.77 -18.32 0.85
C LEU A 90 3.96 -17.41 1.16
N ALA A 91 4.44 -17.41 2.41
CA ALA A 91 5.65 -16.66 2.78
C ALA A 91 6.88 -17.08 1.96
N ARG A 92 7.00 -18.35 1.53
CA ARG A 92 8.06 -18.75 0.58
C ARG A 92 7.87 -18.12 -0.80
N ILE A 93 6.64 -18.01 -1.30
CA ILE A 93 6.34 -17.39 -2.61
C ILE A 93 6.75 -15.92 -2.59
N ASP A 94 6.41 -15.17 -1.52
CA ASP A 94 6.85 -13.77 -1.35
C ASP A 94 8.38 -13.66 -1.34
N ASN A 95 9.05 -14.55 -0.62
CA ASN A 95 10.51 -14.67 -0.62
C ASN A 95 11.12 -15.08 -2.00
N ARG A 96 10.33 -15.58 -2.96
CA ARG A 96 10.81 -15.79 -4.34
C ARG A 96 10.58 -14.59 -5.24
N VAL A 97 9.43 -13.92 -5.10
CA VAL A 97 9.16 -12.65 -5.79
C VAL A 97 10.21 -11.61 -5.38
N THR A 98 10.49 -11.51 -4.07
CA THR A 98 11.72 -10.97 -3.44
C THR A 98 12.99 -11.22 -4.25
N ASP A 99 13.43 -12.48 -4.33
CA ASP A 99 14.71 -12.85 -4.97
C ASP A 99 14.74 -12.47 -6.46
N ALA A 100 13.61 -12.59 -7.14
CA ALA A 100 13.46 -12.23 -8.55
C ALA A 100 13.58 -10.72 -8.77
N TYR A 101 12.98 -9.90 -7.90
CA TYR A 101 13.11 -8.44 -7.94
C TYR A 101 14.54 -7.97 -7.66
N GLN A 102 15.28 -8.61 -6.74
CA GLN A 102 16.72 -8.32 -6.56
C GLN A 102 17.48 -8.54 -7.86
N ARG A 103 17.24 -9.67 -8.53
CA ARG A 103 17.87 -10.00 -9.82
C ARG A 103 17.47 -9.00 -10.90
N LEU A 104 16.20 -8.59 -10.97
CA LEU A 104 15.72 -7.58 -11.92
C LEU A 104 16.45 -6.24 -11.73
N ALA A 105 16.57 -5.77 -10.48
CA ALA A 105 17.28 -4.54 -10.16
C ALA A 105 18.79 -4.62 -10.49
N GLN A 106 19.43 -5.75 -10.20
CA GLN A 106 20.87 -5.98 -10.46
C GLN A 106 21.18 -6.19 -11.96
N SER A 107 20.24 -6.72 -12.74
CA SER A 107 20.42 -7.07 -14.15
C SER A 107 19.97 -6.00 -15.15
N ARG A 108 19.61 -4.79 -14.72
CA ARG A 108 19.11 -3.70 -15.59
C ARG A 108 19.97 -3.47 -16.84
N GLU A 109 21.31 -3.44 -16.71
CA GLU A 109 22.22 -3.29 -17.86
C GLU A 109 22.26 -4.51 -18.81
N GLN A 110 21.98 -5.70 -18.30
CA GLN A 110 21.94 -6.94 -19.08
C GLN A 110 20.62 -7.01 -19.87
N ILE A 111 19.51 -6.66 -19.21
CA ILE A 111 18.16 -6.59 -19.78
C ILE A 111 18.07 -5.51 -20.86
N ALA A 112 18.74 -4.36 -20.66
CA ALA A 112 18.88 -3.30 -21.66
C ALA A 112 19.63 -3.74 -22.94
N ARG A 113 20.44 -4.82 -22.87
CA ARG A 113 21.18 -5.39 -24.02
C ARG A 113 20.47 -6.60 -24.63
N ASP A 114 19.79 -7.39 -23.80
CA ASP A 114 19.03 -8.58 -24.19
C ASP A 114 17.67 -8.60 -23.46
N PRO A 115 16.59 -8.20 -24.16
CA PRO A 115 15.22 -8.31 -23.66
C PRO A 115 14.83 -9.68 -23.12
N SER A 116 15.36 -10.76 -23.70
CA SER A 116 15.01 -12.13 -23.31
C SER A 116 15.66 -12.56 -22.00
N PHE A 117 16.65 -11.81 -21.50
CA PHE A 117 17.33 -12.10 -20.25
C PHE A 117 16.37 -12.11 -19.06
N ALA A 118 15.48 -11.11 -18.97
CA ALA A 118 14.55 -11.01 -17.85
C ALA A 118 13.54 -12.16 -17.84
N GLU A 119 13.01 -12.53 -19.01
CA GLU A 119 12.11 -13.68 -19.15
C GLU A 119 12.83 -14.99 -18.77
N ASN A 120 13.98 -15.26 -19.37
CA ASN A 120 14.67 -16.55 -19.24
C ASN A 120 15.40 -16.76 -17.91
N VAL A 121 15.96 -15.69 -17.32
CA VAL A 121 16.87 -15.77 -16.15
C VAL A 121 16.19 -15.34 -14.85
N ILE A 122 15.06 -14.61 -14.93
CA ILE A 122 14.34 -14.10 -13.77
C ILE A 122 12.94 -14.73 -13.70
N LEU A 123 12.10 -14.52 -14.72
CA LEU A 123 10.70 -14.99 -14.68
C LEU A 123 10.57 -16.52 -14.82
N GLY A 124 11.36 -17.16 -15.68
CA GLY A 124 11.37 -18.62 -15.83
C GLY A 124 11.68 -19.38 -14.53
N PRO A 125 12.79 -19.04 -13.83
CA PRO A 125 13.08 -19.58 -12.50
C PRO A 125 12.01 -19.24 -11.47
N LEU A 126 11.54 -17.98 -11.42
CA LEU A 126 10.48 -17.56 -10.49
C LEU A 126 9.20 -18.39 -10.68
N ARG A 127 8.72 -18.54 -11.92
CA ARG A 127 7.55 -19.38 -12.25
C ARG A 127 7.73 -20.82 -11.77
N THR A 128 8.93 -21.38 -11.93
CA THR A 128 9.24 -22.76 -11.51
C THR A 128 9.18 -22.90 -10.00
N GLU A 129 9.76 -21.95 -9.25
CA GLU A 129 9.76 -21.96 -7.79
C GLU A 129 8.37 -21.67 -7.21
N ARG A 130 7.61 -20.73 -7.80
CA ARG A 130 6.21 -20.45 -7.42
C ARG A 130 5.31 -21.66 -7.65
N LEU A 131 5.41 -22.31 -8.81
CA LEU A 131 4.66 -23.54 -9.11
C LEU A 131 4.94 -24.64 -8.05
N ALA A 132 6.20 -24.81 -7.65
CA ALA A 132 6.55 -25.80 -6.64
C ALA A 132 5.96 -25.48 -5.25
N SER A 133 5.88 -24.21 -4.86
CA SER A 133 5.20 -23.79 -3.62
C SER A 133 3.69 -23.92 -3.69
N ILE A 134 3.08 -23.53 -4.82
CA ILE A 134 1.64 -23.71 -5.10
C ILE A 134 1.25 -25.19 -5.02
N GLN A 135 2.07 -26.09 -5.57
CA GLN A 135 1.85 -27.53 -5.45
C GLN A 135 1.89 -28.01 -3.99
N ARG A 136 2.84 -27.52 -3.17
CA ARG A 136 2.89 -27.83 -1.73
C ARG A 136 1.69 -27.30 -0.96
N ILE A 137 1.17 -26.12 -1.32
CA ILE A 137 -0.09 -25.56 -0.78
C ILE A 137 -1.27 -26.47 -1.11
N ALA A 138 -1.44 -26.85 -2.38
CA ALA A 138 -2.53 -27.72 -2.82
C ALA A 138 -2.43 -29.12 -2.17
N ASP A 139 -1.22 -29.67 -2.00
CA ASP A 139 -0.96 -30.92 -1.28
C ASP A 139 -1.26 -30.81 0.22
N ALA A 140 -0.95 -29.66 0.85
CA ALA A 140 -1.25 -29.42 2.26
C ALA A 140 -2.77 -29.38 2.53
N ILE A 141 -3.53 -28.81 1.60
CA ILE A 141 -5.00 -28.76 1.65
C ILE A 141 -5.59 -30.15 1.34
N ASP A 142 -5.09 -30.86 0.31
CA ASP A 142 -5.58 -32.19 -0.08
C ASP A 142 -5.44 -33.26 1.02
N ARG A 143 -4.37 -33.18 1.83
CA ARG A 143 -4.22 -34.05 3.02
C ARG A 143 -5.35 -33.90 4.04
N VAL A 144 -6.14 -32.83 3.98
CA VAL A 144 -7.05 -32.42 5.06
C VAL A 144 -8.46 -32.00 4.62
N GLY A 145 -8.67 -31.80 3.32
CA GLY A 145 -9.90 -31.35 2.69
C GLY A 145 -9.87 -31.70 1.19
N ARG A 146 -10.65 -30.99 0.38
CA ARG A 146 -10.61 -31.15 -1.08
C ARG A 146 -9.47 -30.31 -1.66
N ARG A 147 -8.62 -30.91 -2.51
CA ARG A 147 -7.62 -30.17 -3.30
C ARG A 147 -8.27 -29.00 -4.08
N PRO A 148 -7.69 -27.80 -4.08
CA PRO A 148 -8.13 -26.73 -4.97
C PRO A 148 -7.71 -27.02 -6.41
N ASP A 149 -8.59 -26.72 -7.36
CA ASP A 149 -8.39 -26.96 -8.80
C ASP A 149 -7.85 -25.69 -9.48
N GLY A 150 -6.86 -25.80 -10.38
CA GLY A 150 -6.39 -24.70 -11.23
C GLY A 150 -5.38 -23.72 -10.60
N MET A 151 -4.86 -23.99 -9.40
CA MET A 151 -3.88 -23.08 -8.76
C MET A 151 -2.58 -22.92 -9.56
N GLU A 152 -2.21 -23.92 -10.38
CA GLU A 152 -0.98 -23.89 -11.20
C GLU A 152 -0.94 -22.71 -12.18
N ASP A 153 -2.11 -22.20 -12.60
CA ASP A 153 -2.23 -21.04 -13.50
C ASP A 153 -1.81 -19.71 -12.82
N LEU A 154 -1.71 -19.69 -11.49
CA LEU A 154 -1.24 -18.55 -10.69
C LEU A 154 0.29 -18.46 -10.63
N ALA A 155 1.02 -19.49 -11.09
CA ALA A 155 2.48 -19.56 -11.01
C ALA A 155 3.26 -18.59 -11.93
N PRO A 156 2.86 -18.33 -13.19
CA PRO A 156 3.56 -17.39 -14.06
C PRO A 156 3.58 -15.98 -13.47
N CYS A 157 4.62 -15.21 -13.79
CA CYS A 157 4.64 -13.76 -13.57
C CYS A 157 5.00 -13.08 -14.89
N SER A 158 4.71 -11.79 -15.02
CA SER A 158 5.02 -10.97 -16.18
C SER A 158 5.85 -9.75 -15.80
N LEU A 159 6.52 -9.13 -16.78
CA LEU A 159 7.13 -7.82 -16.59
C LEU A 159 6.14 -6.74 -17.03
N ARG A 160 5.96 -5.71 -16.21
CA ARG A 160 5.21 -4.51 -16.61
C ARG A 160 6.18 -3.37 -16.92
N GLY A 161 5.95 -2.74 -18.08
CA GLY A 161 6.65 -1.54 -18.52
C GLY A 161 5.81 -0.28 -18.26
N GLU A 162 6.48 0.87 -18.20
CA GLU A 162 5.84 2.12 -17.75
C GLU A 162 4.87 2.79 -18.76
N ASP A 163 4.84 2.36 -20.02
CA ASP A 163 3.90 2.85 -21.04
C ASP A 163 3.32 1.68 -21.86
N GLY A 164 1.99 1.59 -21.99
CA GLY A 164 1.40 0.47 -22.75
C GLY A 164 -0.12 0.26 -22.67
N GLN A 165 -0.93 1.31 -22.61
CA GLN A 165 -2.38 1.17 -22.81
C GLN A 165 -2.65 0.78 -24.28
N GLN A 166 -3.11 -0.45 -24.54
CA GLN A 166 -3.61 -0.87 -25.85
C GLN A 166 -5.08 -1.34 -25.77
N ASP A 167 -5.95 -0.42 -26.17
CA ASP A 167 -7.23 -0.61 -26.86
C ASP A 167 -8.19 -1.72 -26.36
N ARG A 168 -9.14 -1.30 -25.53
CA ARG A 168 -10.46 -1.92 -25.40
C ARG A 168 -11.55 -0.84 -25.51
N ASP A 169 -12.09 -0.66 -26.71
CA ASP A 169 -13.47 -1.04 -27.07
C ASP A 169 -13.93 -0.33 -28.34
N GLY A 170 -14.74 -1.01 -29.16
CA GLY A 170 -15.23 -0.52 -30.46
C GLY A 170 -16.76 -0.35 -30.53
N ARG A 171 -17.27 -0.29 -31.79
CA ARG A 171 -18.68 -0.04 -32.22
C ARG A 171 -19.09 1.45 -32.17
N ASN A 172 -19.97 2.00 -33.01
CA ASN A 172 -20.71 1.62 -34.26
C ASN A 172 -21.12 2.97 -34.92
N ASP A 173 -21.54 3.16 -36.18
CA ASP A 173 -21.91 2.38 -37.39
C ASP A 173 -21.48 3.25 -38.62
N GLY A 174 -21.62 2.92 -39.92
CA GLY A 174 -22.26 1.85 -40.70
C GLY A 174 -22.62 2.35 -42.12
N GLN A 175 -23.14 1.46 -42.98
CA GLN A 175 -23.70 1.64 -44.34
C GLN A 175 -22.81 1.38 -45.59
N ASP A 176 -23.36 0.51 -46.44
CA ASP A 176 -22.88 0.11 -47.76
C ASP A 176 -23.07 1.20 -48.85
N GLN A 177 -22.16 1.25 -49.82
CA GLN A 177 -22.43 0.72 -51.17
C GLN A 177 -21.20 0.80 -52.09
N GLY A 178 -21.16 -0.07 -53.11
CA GLY A 178 -19.99 -0.26 -53.98
C GLY A 178 -19.84 0.78 -55.10
N GLY A 179 -18.67 0.75 -55.75
CA GLY A 179 -18.34 1.55 -56.92
C GLY A 179 -16.98 1.14 -57.46
N GLN A 180 -16.89 0.96 -58.77
CA GLN A 180 -15.72 0.44 -59.48
C GLN A 180 -14.94 1.56 -60.20
N ASP A 181 -13.65 1.26 -60.42
CA ASP A 181 -12.80 1.69 -61.54
C ASP A 181 -12.17 3.11 -61.60
N ASP A 182 -10.88 3.05 -61.97
CA ASP A 182 -10.09 3.91 -62.87
C ASP A 182 -9.48 5.27 -62.46
N ASP A 183 -8.13 5.21 -62.41
CA ASP A 183 -7.15 5.99 -63.20
C ASP A 183 -6.36 7.21 -62.66
N GLN A 184 -5.08 7.16 -63.05
CA GLN A 184 -4.10 8.22 -63.38
C GLN A 184 -3.50 9.17 -62.32
N ASP A 185 -2.16 9.07 -62.25
CA ASP A 185 -1.14 10.13 -62.31
C ASP A 185 -1.28 11.45 -61.53
N GLY A 186 -0.18 11.87 -60.89
CA GLY A 186 0.13 13.31 -60.84
C GLY A 186 0.90 13.88 -59.65
N ASP A 187 2.23 13.82 -59.76
CA ASP A 187 3.15 14.93 -59.40
C ASP A 187 3.42 15.31 -57.92
N GLN A 188 4.53 16.03 -57.76
CA GLN A 188 5.21 16.39 -56.52
C GLN A 188 4.75 17.76 -56.00
N GLY A 189 4.62 17.90 -54.68
CA GLY A 189 4.28 19.17 -54.05
C GLY A 189 4.92 19.35 -52.68
N GLN A 190 6.14 19.89 -52.62
CA GLN A 190 6.69 20.41 -51.36
C GLN A 190 5.92 21.68 -50.97
N GLY A 191 5.15 21.59 -49.88
CA GLY A 191 4.47 22.72 -49.25
C GLY A 191 4.68 22.69 -47.75
N GLY A 192 5.75 23.32 -47.26
CA GLY A 192 5.93 23.51 -45.83
C GLY A 192 5.07 24.67 -45.33
N ASP A 193 4.08 24.37 -44.50
CA ASP A 193 3.33 25.39 -43.76
C ASP A 193 3.80 25.44 -42.30
N GLN A 194 4.04 26.66 -41.80
CA GLN A 194 4.59 26.91 -40.47
C GLN A 194 3.46 27.05 -39.46
N GLY A 195 2.96 25.92 -38.96
CA GLY A 195 2.09 25.85 -37.79
C GLY A 195 2.80 26.36 -36.53
N GLN A 196 2.79 27.68 -36.32
CA GLN A 196 3.43 28.33 -35.17
C GLN A 196 2.87 27.82 -33.84
N GLY A 197 3.75 27.71 -32.85
CA GLY A 197 3.45 27.05 -31.59
C GLY A 197 2.30 27.72 -30.82
N ASN A 198 1.28 26.93 -30.50
CA ASN A 198 0.54 27.14 -29.27
C ASN A 198 1.30 26.48 -28.12
N GLN A 199 2.29 27.19 -27.56
CA GLN A 199 2.81 26.89 -26.23
C GLN A 199 1.72 27.19 -25.20
N GLY A 200 0.71 26.31 -25.15
CA GLY A 200 -0.21 26.25 -24.03
C GLY A 200 0.62 26.08 -22.77
N ARG A 201 0.46 27.01 -21.82
CA ARG A 201 1.24 27.06 -20.58
C ARG A 201 0.94 25.82 -19.74
N GLY A 202 1.69 24.74 -19.99
CA GLY A 202 1.70 23.56 -19.16
C GLY A 202 2.16 23.94 -17.77
N ASN A 203 1.23 24.02 -16.83
CA ASN A 203 1.55 24.01 -15.41
C ASN A 203 2.37 22.73 -15.14
N GLY A 204 3.45 22.82 -14.36
CA GLY A 204 4.48 21.78 -14.24
C GLY A 204 4.04 20.51 -13.49
N GLY A 205 3.01 19.83 -14.00
CA GLY A 205 2.64 18.48 -13.60
C GLY A 205 3.53 17.43 -14.27
N GLN A 206 3.57 16.26 -13.66
CA GLN A 206 4.38 15.12 -14.07
C GLN A 206 4.17 14.76 -15.56
N ALA A 207 5.24 14.40 -16.26
CA ALA A 207 5.18 13.88 -17.62
C ALA A 207 4.56 12.47 -17.60
N GLY A 208 3.24 12.39 -17.73
CA GLY A 208 2.45 11.14 -17.73
C GLY A 208 2.15 10.56 -16.34
N ASN A 209 3.10 10.60 -15.41
CA ASN A 209 2.96 9.99 -14.09
C ASN A 209 2.25 10.89 -13.05
N GLY A 210 0.96 11.18 -13.19
CA GLY A 210 0.23 11.99 -12.21
C GLY A 210 -1.29 12.01 -12.40
N PRO A 211 -2.05 12.51 -11.41
CA PRO A 211 -3.50 12.47 -11.47
C PRO A 211 -4.04 13.43 -12.53
N VAL A 212 -4.94 12.91 -13.37
CA VAL A 212 -5.57 13.65 -14.46
C VAL A 212 -6.86 14.32 -14.00
N ALA A 213 -7.42 15.24 -14.80
CA ALA A 213 -8.66 15.94 -14.44
C ALA A 213 -9.83 15.00 -14.08
N GLY A 214 -9.92 13.81 -14.70
CA GLY A 214 -10.92 12.78 -14.39
C GLY A 214 -10.71 12.01 -13.08
N ASP A 215 -9.61 12.25 -12.36
CA ASP A 215 -9.38 11.74 -11.02
C ASP A 215 -9.94 12.68 -9.94
N PHE A 216 -10.44 13.87 -10.32
CA PHE A 216 -11.02 14.85 -9.42
C PHE A 216 -12.54 14.98 -9.61
N VAL A 217 -13.28 15.17 -8.52
CA VAL A 217 -14.75 15.41 -8.56
C VAL A 217 -15.16 16.48 -7.55
N ASP A 218 -16.08 17.37 -7.93
CA ASP A 218 -16.67 18.34 -6.99
C ASP A 218 -17.53 17.63 -5.95
N ILE A 219 -17.13 17.67 -4.69
CA ILE A 219 -17.81 16.97 -3.59
C ILE A 219 -19.29 17.35 -3.45
N ARG A 220 -19.71 18.49 -4.00
CA ARG A 220 -21.10 18.97 -3.98
C ARG A 220 -22.01 18.22 -4.96
N THR A 221 -21.45 17.60 -6.01
CA THR A 221 -22.21 16.78 -6.97
C THR A 221 -22.42 15.34 -6.49
N VAL A 222 -21.62 14.91 -5.52
CA VAL A 222 -21.62 13.56 -4.93
C VAL A 222 -22.78 13.43 -3.94
N GLN A 223 -23.49 12.30 -3.98
CA GLN A 223 -24.56 11.99 -3.04
C GLN A 223 -24.00 11.42 -1.73
N PRO A 224 -24.64 11.66 -0.57
CA PRO A 224 -24.24 11.02 0.68
C PRO A 224 -24.32 9.48 0.60
N ASP A 225 -23.24 8.83 1.00
CA ASP A 225 -23.01 7.38 0.90
C ASP A 225 -22.71 6.72 2.26
N VAL A 226 -22.27 7.50 3.25
CA VAL A 226 -21.92 7.01 4.59
C VAL A 226 -23.15 6.47 5.32
N ARG A 227 -23.14 5.15 5.55
CA ARG A 227 -24.06 4.46 6.46
C ARG A 227 -23.40 4.30 7.82
N ARG A 228 -24.21 4.30 8.88
CA ARG A 228 -23.78 3.97 10.24
C ARG A 228 -24.71 2.91 10.81
N PRO A 229 -24.21 1.72 11.20
CA PRO A 229 -25.03 0.70 11.84
C PRO A 229 -25.65 1.23 13.13
N ARG A 230 -26.84 0.73 13.46
CA ARG A 230 -27.55 1.13 14.68
C ARG A 230 -26.97 0.39 15.89
N ALA A 231 -26.69 1.12 16.96
CA ALA A 231 -26.28 0.51 18.22
C ALA A 231 -27.39 -0.43 18.76
N GLN A 232 -27.03 -1.68 19.00
CA GLN A 232 -27.86 -2.71 19.60
C GLN A 232 -27.68 -2.76 21.13
N GLY A 233 -28.33 -3.70 21.82
CA GLY A 233 -28.34 -3.76 23.28
C GLY A 233 -26.95 -3.89 23.93
N ASP A 234 -26.07 -4.70 23.36
CA ASP A 234 -24.73 -4.97 23.89
C ASP A 234 -23.62 -4.05 23.33
N ALA A 235 -24.01 -3.03 22.55
CA ALA A 235 -23.08 -2.10 21.90
C ALA A 235 -22.07 -1.46 22.85
N SER A 236 -20.88 -1.16 22.33
CA SER A 236 -19.87 -0.33 22.97
C SER A 236 -19.87 1.07 22.32
N THR A 237 -20.66 1.98 22.91
CA THR A 237 -20.97 3.29 22.32
C THR A 237 -19.97 4.40 22.67
N GLY A 238 -18.93 4.08 23.43
CA GLY A 238 -17.89 5.03 23.85
C GLY A 238 -16.80 5.23 22.79
N SER A 239 -15.91 6.18 23.09
CA SER A 239 -14.77 6.50 22.23
C SER A 239 -13.55 6.94 23.05
N PHE A 240 -12.35 6.71 22.52
CA PHE A 240 -11.08 7.18 23.08
C PHE A 240 -10.29 7.92 21.99
N VAL A 241 -9.72 9.09 22.29
CA VAL A 241 -8.90 9.86 21.35
C VAL A 241 -7.43 9.77 21.74
N SER A 242 -6.55 9.40 20.80
CA SER A 242 -5.10 9.61 20.97
C SER A 242 -4.64 10.85 20.19
N GLU A 243 -4.02 11.78 20.91
CA GLU A 243 -3.50 13.04 20.37
C GLU A 243 -1.99 12.91 20.11
N CYS A 244 -1.61 12.54 18.88
CA CYS A 244 -0.20 12.30 18.49
C CYS A 244 0.43 13.39 17.61
N GLY A 245 -0.28 14.51 17.43
CA GLY A 245 0.17 15.62 16.59
C GLY A 245 0.00 15.34 15.10
N ARG A 246 0.59 16.21 14.28
CA ARG A 246 0.42 16.29 12.81
C ARG A 246 1.75 16.23 12.05
N ASN A 247 2.70 15.47 12.59
CA ASN A 247 4.07 15.33 12.08
C ASN A 247 4.85 16.66 11.92
N GLU A 248 4.68 17.62 12.85
CA GLU A 248 5.39 18.90 12.82
C GLU A 248 6.93 18.75 12.94
N ASN A 249 7.38 17.63 13.52
CA ASN A 249 8.79 17.26 13.63
C ASN A 249 9.34 16.57 12.36
N LYS A 250 8.55 16.43 11.30
CA LYS A 250 8.97 15.94 9.97
C LYS A 250 9.65 14.56 10.02
N LYS A 251 9.08 13.62 10.77
CA LYS A 251 9.42 12.20 10.63
C LYS A 251 8.78 11.69 9.34
N PHE A 252 9.54 11.80 8.26
CA PHE A 252 9.24 11.19 6.98
C PHE A 252 10.22 10.04 6.76
N ASN A 253 9.73 8.89 6.30
CA ASN A 253 10.56 7.86 5.68
C ASN A 253 9.73 7.12 4.61
N PRO A 254 10.38 6.47 3.64
CA PRO A 254 9.73 5.62 2.66
C PRO A 254 9.88 4.13 2.96
N ASP A 255 10.12 3.80 4.23
CA ASP A 255 10.20 2.43 4.69
C ASP A 255 8.78 1.89 4.90
N ASN A 256 8.63 0.56 4.92
CA ASN A 256 7.41 -0.07 5.39
C ASN A 256 7.75 -1.13 6.43
N VAL A 257 7.57 -0.81 7.71
CA VAL A 257 7.97 -1.69 8.83
C VAL A 257 7.00 -2.86 9.08
N ILE A 258 5.79 -2.80 8.52
CA ILE A 258 4.82 -3.92 8.57
C ILE A 258 5.10 -4.87 7.42
N VAL A 259 4.95 -4.36 6.20
CA VAL A 259 5.05 -5.15 4.96
C VAL A 259 6.49 -5.49 4.63
N ALA A 260 7.42 -4.55 4.79
CA ALA A 260 8.80 -4.64 4.30
C ALA A 260 9.90 -4.54 5.38
N PRO A 261 9.82 -5.29 6.50
CA PRO A 261 10.78 -5.19 7.59
C PRO A 261 12.20 -5.55 7.13
N GLY A 262 13.16 -4.70 7.48
CA GLY A 262 14.57 -4.79 7.09
C GLY A 262 14.92 -4.17 5.73
N VAL A 263 13.96 -3.63 4.98
CA VAL A 263 14.16 -3.07 3.64
C VAL A 263 13.95 -1.55 3.63
N PRO A 264 15.04 -0.76 3.54
CA PRO A 264 14.95 0.69 3.31
C PRO A 264 14.27 0.99 1.98
N ASN A 265 13.48 2.07 1.94
CA ASN A 265 12.66 2.43 0.76
C ASN A 265 11.68 1.32 0.31
N GLY A 266 11.32 0.38 1.20
CA GLY A 266 10.42 -0.74 0.87
C GLY A 266 9.01 -0.32 0.44
N ALA A 267 8.62 0.94 0.66
CA ALA A 267 7.36 1.51 0.15
C ALA A 267 7.50 2.13 -1.25
N HIS A 268 8.69 2.57 -1.68
CA HIS A 268 8.90 3.42 -2.86
C HIS A 268 8.13 4.76 -2.85
N HIS A 269 7.52 5.14 -1.73
CA HIS A 269 6.76 6.39 -1.59
C HIS A 269 6.88 6.91 -0.15
N MET A 270 6.78 8.22 0.05
CA MET A 270 7.04 8.81 1.37
C MET A 270 5.83 8.70 2.30
N HIS A 271 6.03 8.29 3.55
CA HIS A 271 5.01 8.29 4.60
C HIS A 271 5.20 9.44 5.61
N ASP A 272 4.08 10.00 6.07
CA ASP A 272 3.98 10.76 7.32
C ASP A 272 3.97 9.79 8.51
N TYR A 273 4.72 10.08 9.58
CA TYR A 273 4.67 9.30 10.83
C TYR A 273 4.29 10.15 12.04
N VAL A 274 3.36 9.64 12.86
CA VAL A 274 3.09 10.16 14.20
C VAL A 274 3.03 9.04 15.25
N GLY A 275 3.16 9.42 16.52
CA GLY A 275 3.33 8.48 17.62
C GLY A 275 4.78 8.05 17.72
N ASN A 276 5.07 6.77 17.51
CA ASN A 276 6.40 6.19 17.71
C ASN A 276 7.49 6.91 16.88
N GLN A 277 8.58 7.27 17.55
CA GLN A 277 9.70 7.97 16.94
C GLN A 277 10.87 7.05 16.56
N ALA A 278 10.89 5.80 17.05
CA ALA A 278 11.89 4.81 16.65
C ALA A 278 11.68 4.32 15.22
N THR A 279 10.42 4.24 14.75
CA THR A 279 10.05 3.50 13.53
C THR A 279 10.83 3.86 12.27
N ASP A 280 11.46 2.86 11.69
CA ASP A 280 12.18 2.82 10.41
C ASP A 280 12.13 1.37 9.88
N ALA A 281 12.76 1.10 8.74
CA ALA A 281 12.85 -0.25 8.17
C ALA A 281 13.37 -1.31 9.15
N PHE A 282 14.26 -0.96 10.09
CA PHE A 282 14.97 -1.93 10.94
C PHE A 282 14.35 -2.12 12.33
N SER A 283 13.34 -1.33 12.66
CA SER A 283 12.71 -1.27 13.99
C SER A 283 12.01 -2.58 14.38
N ASP A 284 12.49 -3.23 15.44
CA ASP A 284 11.83 -4.42 16.00
C ASP A 284 10.77 -4.07 17.08
N ASN A 285 10.06 -5.09 17.59
CA ASN A 285 9.08 -4.90 18.66
C ASN A 285 9.69 -4.31 19.96
N ARG A 286 10.98 -4.53 20.23
CA ARG A 286 11.70 -3.98 21.38
C ARG A 286 12.07 -2.51 21.14
N ASP A 287 12.49 -2.13 19.95
CA ASP A 287 12.76 -0.73 19.60
C ASP A 287 11.47 0.08 19.69
N LEU A 288 10.39 -0.39 19.06
CA LEU A 288 9.06 0.22 19.16
C LEU A 288 8.58 0.31 20.62
N ALA A 289 8.78 -0.73 21.44
CA ALA A 289 8.38 -0.71 22.85
C ALA A 289 9.12 0.32 23.71
N ASN A 290 10.37 0.65 23.35
CA ASN A 290 11.24 1.59 24.07
C ASN A 290 11.33 2.97 23.41
N GLY A 291 10.72 3.13 22.22
CA GLY A 291 10.69 4.37 21.45
C GLY A 291 10.07 5.53 22.22
N ARG A 292 10.51 6.75 21.89
CA ARG A 292 9.81 7.98 22.26
C ARG A 292 8.52 8.09 21.44
N THR A 293 7.58 8.91 21.92
CA THR A 293 6.31 9.13 21.23
C THR A 293 5.95 10.61 21.18
N THR A 294 5.37 11.07 20.06
CA THR A 294 4.74 12.39 19.95
C THR A 294 3.35 12.44 20.60
N CYS A 295 2.78 11.29 20.99
CA CYS A 295 1.50 11.23 21.68
C CYS A 295 1.52 11.94 23.04
N ARG A 296 0.54 12.82 23.27
CA ARG A 296 0.33 13.53 24.54
C ARG A 296 0.32 12.56 25.72
N ASN A 297 -0.32 11.41 25.52
CA ASN A 297 -0.27 10.30 26.45
C ASN A 297 0.95 9.42 26.14
N GLN A 298 1.97 9.48 26.99
CA GLN A 298 3.25 8.75 26.81
C GLN A 298 3.15 7.23 27.04
N GLY A 299 1.96 6.73 27.41
CA GLY A 299 1.61 5.30 27.34
C GLY A 299 1.24 4.82 25.93
N ASP A 300 0.95 5.73 25.00
CA ASP A 300 0.78 5.42 23.58
C ASP A 300 2.11 5.57 22.84
N ARG A 301 2.75 4.43 22.54
CA ARG A 301 3.92 4.36 21.65
C ARG A 301 3.56 3.76 20.30
N SER A 302 2.29 3.73 19.94
CA SER A 302 1.85 3.13 18.68
C SER A 302 2.44 3.89 17.50
N THR A 303 2.65 3.19 16.40
CA THR A 303 3.01 3.83 15.13
C THR A 303 1.74 4.08 14.35
N TYR A 304 1.55 5.30 13.86
CA TYR A 304 0.49 5.64 12.92
C TYR A 304 1.15 6.29 11.71
N TYR A 305 0.92 5.75 10.51
CA TYR A 305 1.49 6.31 9.29
C TYR A 305 0.58 6.16 8.07
N TRP A 306 0.79 7.01 7.07
CA TRP A 306 0.00 7.14 5.84
C TRP A 306 0.87 7.80 4.76
N PRO A 307 0.64 7.57 3.45
CA PRO A 307 1.44 8.20 2.40
C PRO A 307 1.19 9.71 2.39
N VAL A 308 2.23 10.51 2.17
CA VAL A 308 2.12 11.98 2.21
C VAL A 308 1.21 12.50 1.09
N LEU A 309 0.71 13.74 1.26
CA LEU A 309 -0.03 14.45 0.22
C LEU A 309 0.86 15.55 -0.38
N ARG A 310 1.09 15.52 -1.70
CA ARG A 310 1.88 16.54 -2.41
C ARG A 310 1.01 17.48 -3.23
N VAL A 311 1.42 18.75 -3.31
CA VAL A 311 0.91 19.68 -4.33
C VAL A 311 1.77 19.65 -5.58
N GLN A 312 1.16 19.35 -6.72
CA GLN A 312 1.79 19.31 -8.04
C GLN A 312 1.88 20.73 -8.63
N ASN A 313 2.74 21.55 -8.02
CA ASN A 313 2.91 22.97 -8.34
C ASN A 313 4.14 23.26 -9.24
N GLY A 314 4.77 22.23 -9.80
CA GLY A 314 6.01 22.35 -10.59
C GLY A 314 7.24 22.80 -9.81
N GLN A 315 7.19 22.74 -8.47
CA GLN A 315 8.35 22.99 -7.61
C GLN A 315 8.84 21.68 -7.00
N ASN A 316 10.15 21.51 -7.00
CA ASN A 316 10.81 20.41 -6.33
C ASN A 316 10.84 20.68 -4.81
N ASP A 317 10.49 19.69 -4.01
CA ASP A 317 10.74 19.71 -2.56
C ASP A 317 12.17 19.21 -2.25
N ALA A 318 12.53 19.20 -0.97
CA ALA A 318 13.85 18.79 -0.49
C ALA A 318 14.23 17.33 -0.84
N ASP A 319 13.25 16.47 -1.11
CA ASP A 319 13.42 15.03 -1.38
C ASP A 319 13.41 14.67 -2.88
N VAL A 320 13.52 15.65 -3.78
CA VAL A 320 13.51 15.39 -5.24
C VAL A 320 14.65 14.47 -5.73
N ASN A 321 15.75 14.38 -4.99
CA ASN A 321 16.87 13.46 -5.29
C ASN A 321 16.96 12.29 -4.28
N GLU A 322 15.94 12.12 -3.44
CA GLU A 322 15.93 11.13 -2.36
C GLU A 322 14.96 9.98 -2.65
N ASP A 323 15.17 8.89 -1.93
CA ASP A 323 14.37 7.67 -1.99
C ASP A 323 12.96 7.96 -1.45
N GLY A 324 11.93 7.40 -2.08
CA GLY A 324 10.50 7.69 -1.83
C GLY A 324 10.02 9.09 -2.25
N GLY A 325 10.95 9.96 -2.62
CA GLY A 325 10.69 11.24 -3.29
C GLY A 325 10.92 11.12 -4.79
N GLY A 326 11.69 12.04 -5.37
CA GLY A 326 11.78 12.18 -6.82
C GLY A 326 12.49 11.03 -7.55
N LYS A 327 13.31 10.20 -6.86
CA LYS A 327 13.86 8.97 -7.45
C LYS A 327 12.78 7.95 -7.80
N ASP A 328 11.76 7.87 -6.96
CA ASP A 328 10.58 7.02 -7.15
C ASP A 328 9.40 7.84 -7.75
N ARG A 329 9.72 8.94 -8.44
CA ARG A 329 8.80 9.83 -9.18
C ARG A 329 7.73 10.55 -8.35
N ASN A 330 7.79 10.46 -7.03
CA ASN A 330 7.03 11.27 -6.09
C ASN A 330 7.61 12.71 -6.07
N VAL A 331 6.98 13.63 -6.79
CA VAL A 331 7.43 15.03 -6.96
C VAL A 331 6.37 16.03 -6.53
N GLY A 332 6.75 17.30 -6.41
CA GLY A 332 5.91 18.34 -5.81
C GLY A 332 6.13 18.46 -4.30
N ARG A 333 5.54 19.49 -3.71
CA ARG A 333 5.77 19.87 -2.30
C ARG A 333 4.88 19.08 -1.34
N ILE A 334 5.47 18.45 -0.34
CA ILE A 334 4.75 17.77 0.75
C ILE A 334 3.92 18.80 1.53
N LEU A 335 2.67 18.43 1.81
CA LEU A 335 1.80 19.15 2.73
C LEU A 335 1.90 18.51 4.13
N THR A 336 2.26 19.30 5.13
CA THR A 336 1.99 18.93 6.53
C THR A 336 0.49 19.03 6.78
N PRO A 337 -0.16 18.04 7.41
CA PRO A 337 -1.57 18.13 7.78
C PRO A 337 -1.89 19.35 8.65
N ASP A 338 -3.10 19.86 8.51
CA ASP A 338 -3.70 20.92 9.33
C ASP A 338 -4.22 20.36 10.65
N GLU A 339 -4.90 19.21 10.58
CA GLU A 339 -5.51 18.50 11.71
C GLU A 339 -5.29 16.99 11.54
N VAL A 340 -5.01 16.28 12.64
CA VAL A 340 -4.88 14.82 12.69
C VAL A 340 -5.54 14.32 13.98
N THR A 341 -6.42 13.33 13.87
CA THR A 341 -7.07 12.69 15.03
C THR A 341 -7.05 11.17 14.91
N MET A 342 -6.67 10.48 15.99
CA MET A 342 -6.74 9.02 16.12
C MET A 342 -7.90 8.68 17.06
N ASN A 343 -9.08 8.36 16.51
CA ASN A 343 -10.26 8.04 17.30
C ASN A 343 -10.45 6.53 17.36
N PHE A 344 -10.43 5.95 18.56
CA PHE A 344 -10.80 4.56 18.79
C PHE A 344 -12.27 4.49 19.19
N VAL A 345 -13.10 3.82 18.40
CA VAL A 345 -14.55 3.68 18.62
C VAL A 345 -14.92 2.22 18.87
N GLY A 346 -16.04 1.98 19.56
CA GLY A 346 -16.52 0.63 19.84
C GLY A 346 -17.40 0.03 18.75
N SER A 347 -17.83 -1.20 18.98
CA SER A 347 -18.73 -1.97 18.12
C SER A 347 -20.19 -1.59 18.34
N PRO A 348 -21.01 -1.51 17.27
CA PRO A 348 -22.45 -1.25 17.37
C PRO A 348 -23.24 -2.47 17.86
N VAL A 349 -22.67 -3.68 17.87
CA VAL A 349 -23.39 -4.91 18.26
C VAL A 349 -22.84 -5.57 19.52
N SER A 350 -21.60 -5.27 19.92
CA SER A 350 -20.94 -5.94 21.03
C SER A 350 -20.05 -5.01 21.85
N LYS A 351 -19.54 -5.54 22.98
CA LYS A 351 -18.35 -5.02 23.64
C LYS A 351 -17.11 -5.32 22.82
N VAL A 352 -16.11 -4.46 22.93
CA VAL A 352 -14.78 -4.65 22.35
C VAL A 352 -13.83 -5.25 23.38
N THR A 353 -12.82 -5.98 22.90
CA THR A 353 -11.72 -6.53 23.70
C THR A 353 -10.43 -5.76 23.46
N GLU A 354 -9.43 -5.92 24.33
CA GLU A 354 -8.12 -5.31 24.13
C GLU A 354 -7.47 -5.75 22.82
N MET A 355 -6.91 -4.79 22.07
CA MET A 355 -5.97 -5.12 21.00
C MET A 355 -4.67 -5.63 21.65
N PRO A 356 -4.13 -6.78 21.21
CA PRO A 356 -2.84 -7.24 21.71
C PRO A 356 -1.75 -6.25 21.31
N ARG A 357 -0.76 -6.05 22.17
CA ARG A 357 0.40 -5.21 21.85
C ARG A 357 1.14 -5.82 20.66
N PHE A 358 1.59 -4.94 19.76
CA PHE A 358 2.18 -5.22 18.46
C PHE A 358 1.23 -5.75 17.38
N LEU A 359 -0.10 -5.65 17.57
CA LEU A 359 -1.07 -5.81 16.49
C LEU A 359 -0.72 -4.87 15.33
N ARG A 360 -0.57 -5.40 14.12
CA ARG A 360 -0.28 -4.67 12.88
C ARG A 360 -1.52 -4.63 12.01
N ILE A 361 -1.95 -3.45 11.57
CA ILE A 361 -3.13 -3.33 10.70
C ILE A 361 -2.80 -2.40 9.54
N ILE A 362 -3.10 -2.86 8.33
CA ILE A 362 -3.05 -2.08 7.09
C ILE A 362 -4.49 -1.95 6.57
N THR A 363 -4.94 -0.72 6.36
CA THR A 363 -6.22 -0.41 5.73
C THR A 363 -5.97 0.28 4.38
N GLY A 364 -6.67 -0.14 3.33
CA GLY A 364 -6.33 0.23 1.96
C GLY A 364 -5.21 -0.62 1.34
N ASP A 365 -4.83 -0.25 0.12
CA ASP A 365 -3.85 -0.96 -0.69
C ASP A 365 -3.07 0.01 -1.58
N ALA A 366 -1.78 0.15 -1.33
CA ALA A 366 -0.86 1.00 -2.10
C ALA A 366 -0.74 0.58 -3.58
N LYS A 367 -1.18 -0.64 -3.94
CA LYS A 367 -1.15 -1.18 -5.31
C LYS A 367 -2.55 -1.35 -5.93
N ALA A 368 -3.59 -0.75 -5.34
CA ALA A 368 -4.99 -0.94 -5.76
C ALA A 368 -5.28 -0.62 -7.25
N PHE A 369 -4.55 0.30 -7.88
CA PHE A 369 -4.79 0.63 -9.30
C PHE A 369 -4.37 -0.51 -10.23
N THR A 370 -3.37 -1.31 -9.85
CA THR A 370 -2.96 -2.51 -10.60
C THR A 370 -3.60 -3.81 -10.11
N ASN A 371 -3.92 -3.88 -8.81
CA ASN A 371 -4.34 -5.11 -8.13
C ASN A 371 -5.87 -5.26 -8.00
N GLY A 372 -6.64 -4.19 -8.26
CA GLY A 372 -8.09 -4.16 -8.09
C GLY A 372 -8.53 -3.56 -6.75
N ASP A 373 -9.85 -3.47 -6.56
CA ASP A 373 -10.48 -2.72 -5.47
C ASP A 373 -10.75 -3.54 -4.20
N ALA A 374 -10.58 -4.86 -4.23
CA ALA A 374 -10.90 -5.76 -3.13
C ALA A 374 -10.18 -5.45 -1.80
N ASN A 375 -8.97 -4.88 -1.85
CA ASN A 375 -8.23 -4.39 -0.68
C ASN A 375 -8.18 -2.85 -0.60
N ALA A 376 -8.79 -2.14 -1.56
CA ALA A 376 -8.85 -0.69 -1.56
C ALA A 376 -9.85 -0.19 -0.51
N ASN A 377 -9.42 0.77 0.30
CA ASN A 377 -10.26 1.42 1.31
C ASN A 377 -9.91 2.91 1.45
N ALA A 378 -9.50 3.51 0.32
CA ALA A 378 -9.35 4.95 0.20
C ALA A 378 -10.69 5.65 0.46
N SER A 379 -10.64 6.81 1.11
CA SER A 379 -11.82 7.47 1.66
C SER A 379 -11.56 8.96 1.76
N TRP A 380 -11.87 9.67 0.67
CA TRP A 380 -11.60 11.09 0.51
C TRP A 380 -12.88 11.93 0.60
N SER A 381 -12.79 13.07 1.26
CA SER A 381 -13.91 14.00 1.41
C SER A 381 -13.43 15.44 1.63
N CYS A 382 -14.37 16.33 1.97
CA CYS A 382 -14.09 17.68 2.41
C CYS A 382 -14.71 17.95 3.78
N THR A 383 -14.09 18.83 4.57
CA THR A 383 -14.65 19.25 5.86
C THR A 383 -16.06 19.81 5.68
N GLY A 384 -17.03 19.25 6.42
CA GLY A 384 -18.46 19.57 6.28
C GLY A 384 -19.21 18.77 5.21
N PHE A 385 -18.51 17.91 4.46
CA PHE A 385 -19.05 16.99 3.45
C PHE A 385 -18.75 15.52 3.76
N GLU A 386 -18.16 15.22 4.92
CA GLU A 386 -17.69 13.89 5.39
C GLU A 386 -18.79 12.80 5.50
N ASN A 387 -20.03 13.11 5.13
CA ASN A 387 -21.09 12.13 4.85
C ASN A 387 -21.07 11.60 3.40
N ARG A 388 -20.06 11.97 2.62
CA ARG A 388 -19.70 11.53 1.27
C ARG A 388 -18.25 11.07 1.31
N GLN A 389 -17.94 9.85 0.89
CA GLN A 389 -16.58 9.29 0.95
C GLN A 389 -16.18 8.68 -0.39
N LEU A 390 -15.37 9.44 -1.13
CA LEU A 390 -14.87 9.04 -2.44
C LEU A 390 -13.82 7.94 -2.29
N LYS A 391 -14.03 6.82 -2.99
CA LYS A 391 -13.15 5.66 -2.97
C LYS A 391 -12.07 5.67 -4.06
N ASP A 392 -12.33 6.37 -5.16
CA ASP A 392 -11.52 6.36 -6.38
C ASP A 392 -11.30 7.75 -6.99
N LYS A 393 -11.66 8.82 -6.25
CA LYS A 393 -11.54 10.22 -6.69
C LYS A 393 -11.00 11.14 -5.60
N TYR A 394 -10.19 12.11 -6.00
CA TYR A 394 -9.84 13.27 -5.19
C TYR A 394 -11.01 14.28 -5.15
N PRO A 395 -11.32 14.87 -3.98
CA PRO A 395 -12.37 15.84 -3.86
C PRO A 395 -11.88 17.25 -4.23
N VAL A 396 -12.62 17.94 -5.11
CA VAL A 396 -12.53 19.39 -5.27
C VAL A 396 -13.40 20.02 -4.19
N CYS A 397 -12.77 20.55 -3.15
CA CYS A 397 -13.48 21.16 -2.02
C CYS A 397 -13.99 22.58 -2.35
N PRO A 398 -15.19 22.97 -1.87
CA PRO A 398 -15.67 24.34 -1.97
C PRO A 398 -14.84 25.27 -1.08
N GLN A 399 -14.87 26.57 -1.40
CA GLN A 399 -14.15 27.59 -0.65
C GLN A 399 -14.54 27.57 0.84
N GLY A 400 -13.53 27.53 1.72
CA GLY A 400 -13.71 27.41 3.17
C GLY A 400 -13.78 25.97 3.69
N SER A 401 -13.76 24.96 2.82
CA SER A 401 -13.58 23.56 3.18
C SER A 401 -12.18 23.05 2.83
N LYS A 402 -11.62 22.18 3.67
CA LYS A 402 -10.32 21.52 3.51
C LYS A 402 -10.51 20.07 3.04
N VAL A 403 -9.47 19.49 2.40
CA VAL A 403 -9.46 18.07 1.99
C VAL A 403 -9.34 17.19 3.23
N VAL A 404 -10.07 16.08 3.27
CA VAL A 404 -10.09 15.11 4.37
C VAL A 404 -9.81 13.70 3.84
N ARG A 405 -8.91 12.98 4.51
CA ARG A 405 -8.73 11.52 4.39
C ARG A 405 -9.25 10.85 5.66
N THR A 406 -10.00 9.76 5.52
CA THR A 406 -10.62 9.05 6.65
C THR A 406 -10.33 7.55 6.60
N PHE A 407 -9.29 7.10 7.29
CA PHE A 407 -8.96 5.69 7.39
C PHE A 407 -9.75 5.02 8.51
N ASN A 408 -10.77 4.27 8.12
CA ASN A 408 -11.38 3.27 8.98
C ASN A 408 -10.51 2.02 8.92
N PHE A 409 -9.91 1.63 10.04
CA PHE A 409 -9.19 0.37 10.15
C PHE A 409 -10.17 -0.77 10.44
N GLN A 410 -9.69 -2.00 10.27
CA GLN A 410 -10.37 -3.24 10.63
C GLN A 410 -10.72 -3.23 12.13
N SER A 411 -11.93 -3.67 12.47
CA SER A 411 -12.50 -3.62 13.83
C SER A 411 -12.69 -5.00 14.46
N CYS A 412 -12.36 -6.06 13.72
CA CYS A 412 -12.48 -7.44 14.13
C CYS A 412 -11.10 -8.11 14.10
N TRP A 413 -10.79 -8.91 15.12
CA TRP A 413 -9.50 -9.58 15.29
C TRP A 413 -9.71 -11.08 15.54
N ASP A 414 -8.87 -11.94 14.94
CA ASP A 414 -8.94 -13.42 15.06
C ASP A 414 -8.72 -13.97 16.49
N GLY A 415 -8.37 -13.09 17.42
CA GLY A 415 -8.20 -13.38 18.82
C GLY A 415 -6.89 -14.08 19.19
N ARG A 416 -5.97 -14.29 18.24
CA ARG A 416 -4.72 -15.02 18.44
C ARG A 416 -3.49 -14.27 17.94
N ASN A 417 -3.52 -13.75 16.72
CA ASN A 417 -2.32 -13.35 16.00
C ASN A 417 -2.14 -11.83 16.00
N ILE A 418 -0.91 -11.36 16.27
CA ILE A 418 -0.57 -9.92 16.20
C ILE A 418 -0.23 -9.47 14.76
N ASP A 419 -0.06 -10.43 13.87
CA ASP A 419 0.24 -10.26 12.46
C ASP A 419 -0.06 -11.59 11.72
N SER A 420 -0.21 -11.56 10.40
CA SER A 420 -0.35 -12.75 9.55
C SER A 420 0.70 -12.75 8.44
N ALA A 421 0.93 -13.89 7.77
CA ALA A 421 1.93 -13.98 6.70
C ALA A 421 1.73 -12.94 5.58
N ASN A 422 0.46 -12.62 5.27
CA ASN A 422 0.06 -11.58 4.31
C ASN A 422 -0.35 -10.25 4.97
N HIS A 423 -0.07 -10.05 6.26
CA HIS A 423 -0.43 -8.87 7.06
C HIS A 423 -1.91 -8.46 7.12
N ARG A 424 -2.83 -9.25 6.54
CA ARG A 424 -4.27 -8.92 6.44
C ARG A 424 -5.18 -9.92 7.14
N THR A 425 -4.99 -11.23 6.99
CA THR A 425 -5.96 -12.27 7.41
C THR A 425 -6.22 -12.42 8.91
N HIS A 426 -5.38 -11.85 9.78
CA HIS A 426 -5.60 -11.88 11.24
C HIS A 426 -6.58 -10.81 11.74
N VAL A 427 -6.99 -9.87 10.89
CA VAL A 427 -7.97 -8.80 11.16
C VAL A 427 -8.99 -8.69 10.04
N ALA A 428 -10.19 -8.19 10.34
CA ALA A 428 -11.27 -8.05 9.37
C ALA A 428 -12.10 -6.78 9.61
N PHE A 429 -12.73 -6.28 8.55
CA PHE A 429 -13.83 -5.34 8.69
C PHE A 429 -15.05 -6.06 9.28
N ALA A 430 -15.85 -5.34 10.06
CA ALA A 430 -17.19 -5.77 10.39
C ALA A 430 -18.12 -5.63 9.17
N ASP A 431 -19.23 -6.37 9.15
CA ASP A 431 -20.25 -6.27 8.10
C ASP A 431 -21.08 -4.96 8.18
N ASP A 432 -22.04 -4.80 7.27
CA ASP A 432 -22.93 -3.63 7.19
C ASP A 432 -23.78 -3.41 8.46
N ASP A 433 -24.06 -4.46 9.25
CA ASP A 433 -24.75 -4.40 10.55
C ASP A 433 -23.76 -4.19 11.71
N GLY A 434 -22.46 -4.31 11.45
CA GLY A 434 -21.35 -4.14 12.39
C GLY A 434 -20.96 -5.40 13.15
N GLN A 435 -21.31 -6.58 12.65
CA GLN A 435 -20.92 -7.88 13.20
C GLN A 435 -19.53 -8.29 12.71
N CYS A 436 -18.79 -9.01 13.54
CA CYS A 436 -17.51 -9.61 13.14
C CYS A 436 -17.73 -10.98 12.47
N PRO A 437 -16.89 -11.37 11.49
CA PRO A 437 -16.91 -12.71 10.92
C PRO A 437 -16.70 -13.82 11.96
N ASP A 438 -17.16 -15.03 11.64
CA ASP A 438 -17.03 -16.18 12.54
C ASP A 438 -15.59 -16.42 12.99
N GLY A 439 -15.41 -16.58 14.31
CA GLY A 439 -14.10 -16.75 14.94
C GLY A 439 -13.35 -15.44 15.26
N PHE A 440 -13.82 -14.29 14.75
CA PHE A 440 -13.27 -12.98 15.11
C PHE A 440 -14.01 -12.36 16.29
N ARG A 441 -13.32 -11.48 17.02
CA ARG A 441 -13.88 -10.67 18.11
C ARG A 441 -13.66 -9.19 17.86
N ALA A 442 -14.62 -8.37 18.29
CA ALA A 442 -14.51 -6.92 18.16
C ALA A 442 -13.36 -6.35 19.01
N ILE A 443 -12.63 -5.41 18.43
CA ILE A 443 -11.59 -4.58 19.05
C ILE A 443 -11.94 -3.09 18.83
N PRO A 444 -11.36 -2.14 19.60
CA PRO A 444 -11.53 -0.72 19.32
C PRO A 444 -11.11 -0.39 17.88
N GLN A 445 -12.05 0.09 17.07
CA GLN A 445 -11.77 0.47 15.70
C GLN A 445 -11.01 1.79 15.67
N LEU A 446 -9.80 1.80 15.10
CA LEU A 446 -9.12 3.05 14.77
C LEU A 446 -9.83 3.71 13.57
N VAL A 447 -10.28 4.94 13.78
CA VAL A 447 -10.76 5.88 12.78
C VAL A 447 -9.78 7.05 12.79
N GLN A 448 -8.83 7.02 11.85
CA GLN A 448 -7.83 8.05 11.65
C GLN A 448 -8.37 9.07 10.64
N ARG A 449 -8.49 10.34 11.08
CA ARG A 449 -8.95 11.45 10.23
C ARG A 449 -7.85 12.48 10.11
N ILE A 450 -7.48 12.81 8.87
CA ILE A 450 -6.39 13.71 8.51
C ILE A 450 -6.94 14.80 7.58
N VAL A 451 -6.66 16.07 7.90
CA VAL A 451 -7.16 17.23 7.17
C VAL A 451 -6.01 18.01 6.55
N TYR A 452 -6.14 18.40 5.28
CA TYR A 452 -5.13 19.15 4.53
C TYR A 452 -5.69 20.47 4.00
N ASP A 453 -4.99 21.56 4.30
CA ASP A 453 -5.22 22.87 3.69
C ASP A 453 -4.57 22.92 2.30
N VAL A 454 -5.25 22.32 1.31
CA VAL A 454 -4.80 22.31 -0.08
C VAL A 454 -5.09 23.68 -0.73
N PRO A 455 -4.10 24.33 -1.37
CA PRO A 455 -4.33 25.62 -2.02
C PRO A 455 -5.46 25.54 -3.09
N PRO A 456 -6.35 26.54 -3.18
CA PRO A 456 -7.46 26.51 -4.12
C PRO A 456 -7.01 26.29 -5.57
N ARG A 457 -7.60 25.29 -6.25
CA ARG A 457 -7.28 24.87 -7.62
C ARG A 457 -5.88 24.29 -7.82
N ALA A 458 -5.12 23.98 -6.77
CA ALA A 458 -3.92 23.18 -6.91
C ALA A 458 -4.30 21.74 -7.31
N VAL A 459 -3.55 21.17 -8.26
CA VAL A 459 -3.50 19.71 -8.42
C VAL A 459 -2.72 19.16 -7.25
N PHE A 460 -3.24 18.11 -6.62
CA PHE A 460 -2.58 17.41 -5.53
C PHE A 460 -2.67 15.90 -5.76
N ALA A 461 -1.72 15.17 -5.17
CA ALA A 461 -1.54 13.75 -5.38
C ALA A 461 -1.16 13.09 -4.06
N VAL A 462 -1.59 11.85 -3.84
CA VAL A 462 -1.04 10.97 -2.82
C VAL A 462 0.27 10.39 -3.31
N ASP A 463 1.24 10.25 -2.42
CA ASP A 463 2.46 9.51 -2.71
C ASP A 463 2.14 8.02 -2.91
N SER A 464 2.74 7.41 -3.94
CA SER A 464 2.45 6.04 -4.37
C SER A 464 3.59 5.50 -5.26
N PHE A 465 3.54 4.22 -5.62
CA PHE A 465 4.44 3.64 -6.62
C PHE A 465 4.21 4.27 -8.01
N PRO A 466 5.24 4.41 -8.87
CA PRO A 466 5.11 4.96 -10.23
C PRO A 466 3.99 4.31 -11.07
N GLU A 467 3.86 2.98 -11.02
CA GLU A 467 2.89 2.22 -11.81
C GLU A 467 1.43 2.47 -11.40
N GLN A 468 1.23 3.13 -10.24
CA GLN A 468 -0.08 3.47 -9.70
C GLN A 468 -0.54 4.87 -10.10
N LEU A 469 0.29 5.64 -10.82
CA LEU A 469 -0.04 6.96 -11.38
C LEU A 469 -0.60 7.95 -10.35
N HIS A 470 -0.21 7.80 -9.08
CA HIS A 470 -0.74 8.54 -7.93
C HIS A 470 -2.28 8.55 -7.84
N LYS A 471 -2.93 7.44 -8.22
CA LYS A 471 -4.39 7.34 -8.19
C LYS A 471 -4.91 7.36 -6.74
N PRO A 472 -6.01 8.10 -6.48
CA PRO A 472 -6.58 8.24 -5.13
C PRO A 472 -7.04 6.92 -4.51
N ILE A 473 -7.31 5.89 -5.32
CA ILE A 473 -7.67 4.54 -4.85
C ILE A 473 -6.51 3.84 -4.11
N THR A 474 -5.26 4.25 -4.36
CA THR A 474 -4.08 3.68 -3.69
C THR A 474 -3.81 4.23 -2.29
N ASP A 475 -4.74 5.06 -1.78
CA ASP A 475 -4.61 5.59 -0.44
C ASP A 475 -4.76 4.48 0.62
N HIS A 476 -3.90 4.54 1.64
CA HIS A 476 -3.78 3.53 2.68
C HIS A 476 -3.32 4.14 4.00
N GLY A 477 -3.51 3.40 5.08
CA GLY A 477 -3.05 3.76 6.41
C GLY A 477 -2.57 2.53 7.17
N ASP A 478 -1.53 2.73 7.96
CA ASP A 478 -0.84 1.67 8.68
C ASP A 478 -0.80 1.99 10.19
N PHE A 479 -0.99 0.95 10.98
CA PHE A 479 -1.03 1.03 12.43
C PHE A 479 -0.27 -0.12 13.08
N ILE A 480 0.61 0.19 14.02
CA ILE A 480 1.19 -0.79 14.94
C ILE A 480 0.79 -0.41 16.36
N ASN A 481 -0.06 -1.21 17.01
CA ASN A 481 -0.44 -1.02 18.40
C ASN A 481 0.78 -1.16 19.32
N VAL A 482 1.17 -0.10 20.03
CA VAL A 482 2.17 -0.19 21.10
C VAL A 482 1.70 0.56 22.36
N PHE A 483 0.39 0.59 22.60
CA PHE A 483 -0.16 0.98 23.90
C PHE A 483 0.47 0.15 25.03
N ASP A 484 0.74 0.79 26.17
CA ASP A 484 0.96 0.04 27.41
C ASP A 484 -0.34 -0.60 27.91
N SER A 485 -0.22 -1.67 28.69
CA SER A 485 -1.39 -2.46 29.10
C SER A 485 -2.39 -1.69 29.97
N ARG A 486 -1.96 -0.67 30.71
CA ARG A 486 -2.88 0.16 31.52
C ARG A 486 -3.66 1.13 30.66
N LEU A 487 -3.06 1.61 29.56
CA LEU A 487 -3.74 2.46 28.61
C LEU A 487 -4.70 1.66 27.72
N MET A 488 -4.33 0.46 27.31
CA MET A 488 -5.21 -0.45 26.54
C MET A 488 -6.45 -0.85 27.35
N ASP A 489 -6.26 -1.29 28.60
CA ASP A 489 -7.33 -1.56 29.58
C ASP A 489 -8.25 -0.34 29.71
N ARG A 490 -7.71 0.83 30.11
CA ARG A 490 -8.48 2.09 30.25
C ARG A 490 -9.22 2.51 28.97
N MET A 491 -8.66 2.26 27.78
CA MET A 491 -9.31 2.55 26.50
C MET A 491 -10.55 1.67 26.32
N VAL A 492 -10.39 0.35 26.45
CA VAL A 492 -11.48 -0.63 26.33
C VAL A 492 -12.56 -0.34 27.37
N ASP A 493 -12.17 -0.06 28.61
CA ASP A 493 -13.07 0.28 29.70
C ASP A 493 -13.86 1.56 29.42
N CYS A 494 -13.24 2.58 28.81
CA CYS A 494 -13.93 3.80 28.40
C CYS A 494 -14.97 3.52 27.30
N ILE A 495 -14.57 2.78 26.28
CA ILE A 495 -15.38 2.46 25.10
C ILE A 495 -16.58 1.57 25.47
N ASN A 496 -16.35 0.52 26.27
CA ASN A 496 -17.38 -0.43 26.70
C ASN A 496 -18.42 0.18 27.66
N THR A 497 -18.02 1.20 28.43
CA THR A 497 -18.89 1.95 29.37
C THR A 497 -19.58 3.17 28.72
N GLY A 498 -19.47 3.37 27.41
CA GLY A 498 -20.16 4.46 26.70
C GLY A 498 -19.58 5.86 26.95
N ARG A 499 -18.37 5.96 27.50
CA ARG A 499 -17.71 7.24 27.83
C ARG A 499 -16.91 7.77 26.64
N ARG A 500 -16.58 9.06 26.69
CA ARG A 500 -15.63 9.70 25.77
C ARG A 500 -14.37 10.07 26.55
N CYS A 501 -13.21 9.56 26.14
CA CYS A 501 -11.92 9.74 26.81
C CYS A 501 -10.82 10.21 25.86
N ALA A 502 -9.70 10.65 26.44
CA ALA A 502 -8.43 10.97 25.80
C ALA A 502 -7.26 10.91 26.82
#